data_AF-A0A535AV52-F1
#
_entry.id   AF-A0A535AV52-F1
#
_cell.length_a   1.000
_cell.length_b   1.000
_cell.length_c   1.000
_cell.angle_alpha   90.00
_cell.angle_beta   90.00
_cell.angle_gamma   90.00
#
_symmetry.space_group_name_H-M   'P 1'
#
loop_
_entity.id
_entity.type
_entity.pdbx_description
1 polymer ?
#
loop_
_entity_poly.entity_id
_entity_poly.type
_entity_poly.pdbx_seq_one_letter_code
_entity_poly.pdbx_strand_id
1 'polypeptide(L)'
;MLWLNKHARLRNSLSPYIDGRLTASEITALESHLASCEACRRKLDDLRATVSALHEMPQVEAPRSFAITPEMLEPKAGSAARPMPMLGTGMRLAGAAVAVSLAVILVGDLTLGDNGGASPEAGSRPAEESRAT
;
A
#
# COMPACT_ATOMS: atom_id res chain seq x y z
N MET A 1 -0.37 16.75 -16.32
CA MET A 1 -1.09 15.95 -15.31
C MET A 1 -0.46 15.98 -13.91
N LEU A 2 0.88 16.02 -13.78
CA LEU A 2 1.58 16.04 -12.47
C LEU A 2 1.19 17.22 -11.55
N TRP A 3 0.89 18.40 -12.11
CA TRP A 3 0.55 19.59 -11.34
C TRP A 3 -0.81 19.48 -10.62
N LEU A 4 -1.82 18.89 -11.27
CA LEU A 4 -3.14 18.67 -10.66
C LEU A 4 -3.05 17.72 -9.46
N ASN A 5 -2.23 16.66 -9.57
CA ASN A 5 -2.02 15.71 -8.47
C ASN A 5 -1.30 16.36 -7.27
N LYS A 6 -0.30 17.22 -7.54
CA LYS A 6 0.37 17.99 -6.48
C LYS A 6 -0.58 18.96 -5.80
N HIS A 7 -1.37 19.70 -6.57
CA HIS A 7 -2.38 20.61 -6.05
C HIS A 7 -3.40 19.89 -5.17
N ALA A 8 -3.94 18.76 -5.63
CA ALA A 8 -4.90 17.96 -4.85
C ALA A 8 -4.30 17.47 -3.53
N ARG A 9 -3.04 17.00 -3.54
CA ARG A 9 -2.32 16.59 -2.34
C ARG A 9 -2.16 17.75 -1.35
N LEU A 10 -1.65 18.89 -1.81
CA LEU A 10 -1.41 20.05 -0.94
C LEU A 10 -2.70 20.63 -0.39
N ARG A 11 -3.79 20.61 -1.17
CA ARG A 11 -5.13 20.96 -0.67
C ARG A 11 -5.60 20.04 0.45
N ASN A 12 -5.29 18.75 0.39
CA ASN A 12 -5.63 17.80 1.46
C ASN A 12 -4.76 18.00 2.71
N SER A 13 -3.60 18.64 2.60
CA SER A 13 -2.73 18.99 3.74
C SER A 13 -3.24 20.18 4.56
N LEU A 14 -4.31 20.88 4.15
CA LEU A 14 -4.84 22.05 4.86
C LEU A 14 -5.38 21.72 6.27
N SER A 15 -6.10 20.61 6.44
CA SER A 15 -6.59 20.21 7.79
C SER A 15 -5.43 19.79 8.70
N PRO A 16 -4.54 18.87 8.29
CA PRO A 16 -3.35 18.56 9.08
C PRO A 16 -2.48 19.76 9.43
N TYR A 17 -2.45 20.80 8.57
CA TYR A 17 -1.75 22.05 8.86
C TYR A 17 -2.39 22.81 10.02
N ILE A 18 -3.72 22.94 10.04
CA ILE A 18 -4.45 23.55 11.17
C ILE A 18 -4.22 22.74 12.46
N ASP A 19 -4.20 21.42 12.35
CA ASP A 19 -4.02 20.51 13.48
C ASP A 19 -2.55 20.42 13.99
N GLY A 20 -1.60 21.10 13.34
CA GLY A 20 -0.17 21.05 13.70
C GLY A 20 0.47 19.67 13.44
N ARG A 21 -0.05 18.90 12.48
CA ARG A 21 0.32 17.50 12.19
C ARG A 21 1.25 17.36 10.99
N LEU A 22 1.74 18.45 10.42
CA LEU A 22 2.68 18.44 9.29
C LEU A 22 4.13 18.52 9.75
N THR A 23 5.02 17.85 9.01
CA THR A 23 6.46 18.02 9.15
C THR A 23 6.93 19.37 8.61
N ALA A 24 8.12 19.84 8.99
CA ALA A 24 8.68 21.11 8.52
C ALA A 24 8.80 21.19 6.98
N SER A 25 9.13 20.08 6.33
CA SER A 25 9.21 19.98 4.87
C SER A 25 7.84 20.14 4.21
N GLU A 26 6.81 19.51 4.78
CA GLU A 26 5.43 19.62 4.28
C GLU A 26 4.85 21.03 4.49
N ILE A 27 5.15 21.67 5.61
CA ILE A 27 4.77 23.07 5.87
C ILE A 27 5.36 23.98 4.79
N THR A 28 6.66 23.87 4.54
CA THR A 28 7.35 24.69 3.52
C THR A 28 6.74 24.50 2.13
N ALA A 29 6.44 23.25 1.75
CA ALA A 29 5.82 22.93 0.48
C ALA A 29 4.38 23.50 0.36
N LEU A 30 3.62 23.43 1.46
CA LEU A 30 2.27 23.97 1.51
C LEU A 30 2.25 25.50 1.45
N GLU A 31 3.13 26.18 2.19
CA GLU A 31 3.24 27.65 2.19
C GLU A 31 3.64 28.19 0.83
N SER A 32 4.60 27.54 0.15
CA SER A 32 4.96 27.86 -1.24
C SER A 32 3.75 27.76 -2.19
N HIS A 33 2.90 26.74 -1.99
CA HIS A 33 1.68 26.60 -2.77
C HIS A 33 0.64 27.66 -2.43
N LEU A 34 0.44 28.00 -1.15
CA LEU A 34 -0.48 29.04 -0.70
C LEU A 34 -0.06 30.44 -1.19
N ALA A 35 1.24 30.68 -1.39
CA ALA A 35 1.72 31.92 -1.98
C ALA A 35 1.20 32.12 -3.43
N SER A 36 1.04 31.02 -4.18
CA SER A 36 0.67 31.03 -5.60
C SER A 36 -0.79 30.62 -5.90
N CYS A 37 -1.51 30.02 -4.95
CA CYS A 37 -2.88 29.52 -5.16
C CYS A 37 -3.90 30.21 -4.25
N GLU A 38 -4.66 31.13 -4.82
CA GLU A 38 -5.71 31.86 -4.11
C GLU A 38 -6.89 30.97 -3.67
N ALA A 39 -7.23 29.94 -4.45
CA ALA A 39 -8.30 29.01 -4.11
C ALA A 39 -7.98 28.19 -2.85
N CYS A 40 -6.72 27.77 -2.68
CA CYS A 40 -6.28 27.06 -1.48
C CYS A 40 -6.16 27.98 -0.27
N ARG A 41 -5.80 29.27 -0.45
CA ARG A 41 -5.86 30.27 0.63
C ARG A 41 -7.29 30.47 1.13
N ARG A 42 -8.24 30.73 0.23
CA ARG A 42 -9.67 30.85 0.57
C ARG A 42 -10.16 29.61 1.32
N LYS A 43 -9.80 28.42 0.84
CA LYS A 43 -10.19 27.17 1.50
C LYS A 43 -9.60 27.03 2.91
N LEU A 44 -8.37 27.49 3.12
CA LEU A 44 -7.74 27.50 4.44
C LEU A 44 -8.47 28.45 5.40
N ASP A 45 -8.85 29.63 4.92
CA ASP A 45 -9.58 30.61 5.70
C ASP A 45 -10.99 30.11 6.06
N ASP A 46 -11.70 29.47 5.13
CA ASP A 46 -13.00 28.81 5.40
C ASP A 46 -12.89 27.75 6.50
N LEU A 47 -11.83 26.93 6.47
CA LEU A 47 -11.58 25.91 7.49
C LEU A 47 -11.30 26.54 8.85
N ARG A 48 -10.49 27.61 8.90
CA ARG A 48 -10.20 28.35 10.14
C ARG A 48 -11.45 29.01 10.72
N ALA A 49 -12.32 29.58 9.87
CA ALA A 49 -13.60 30.13 10.29
C ALA A 49 -14.50 29.03 10.87
N THR A 50 -14.54 27.85 10.25
CA THR A 50 -15.28 26.68 10.76
C THR A 50 -14.78 26.25 12.13
N VAL A 51 -13.46 26.12 12.32
CA VAL A 51 -12.87 25.76 13.61
C VAL A 51 -13.19 26.81 14.68
N SER A 52 -13.12 28.09 14.33
CA SER A 52 -13.44 29.19 15.25
C SER A 52 -14.91 29.13 15.70
N ALA A 53 -15.84 28.92 14.75
CA ALA A 53 -17.26 28.78 15.06
C ALA A 53 -17.55 27.57 15.97
N LEU A 54 -16.84 26.44 15.77
CA LEU A 54 -16.98 25.27 16.63
C LEU A 54 -16.42 25.53 18.04
N HIS A 55 -15.34 26.29 18.18
CA HIS A 55 -14.79 26.66 19.48
C HIS A 55 -15.68 27.63 20.27
N GLU A 56 -16.53 28.40 19.60
CA GLU A 56 -17.51 29.28 20.26
C GLU A 56 -18.70 28.52 20.85
N MET A 57 -18.88 27.24 20.50
CA MET A 57 -19.97 26.43 21.02
C MET A 57 -19.72 26.04 22.48
N PRO A 58 -20.78 25.93 23.31
CA PRO A 58 -20.65 25.48 24.68
C PRO A 58 -20.10 24.04 24.70
N GLN A 59 -19.11 23.81 25.59
CA GLN A 59 -18.58 22.49 25.80
C GLN A 59 -19.62 21.61 26.51
N VAL A 60 -20.05 20.54 25.87
CA VAL A 60 -20.99 19.57 26.43
C VAL A 60 -20.20 18.39 27.01
N GLU A 61 -20.56 17.97 28.22
CA GLU A 61 -19.97 16.78 28.82
C GLU A 61 -20.35 15.52 28.01
N ALA A 62 -19.36 14.66 27.75
CA ALA A 62 -19.59 13.41 27.05
C ALA A 62 -20.54 12.51 27.84
N PRO A 63 -21.59 11.90 27.23
CA PRO A 63 -22.54 11.05 27.95
C PRO A 63 -21.93 9.81 28.62
N ARG A 64 -20.70 9.45 28.26
CA ARG A 64 -19.93 8.36 28.85
C ARG A 64 -18.44 8.69 28.79
N SER A 65 -17.65 8.05 29.65
CA SER A 65 -16.19 8.11 29.54
C SER A 65 -15.73 7.42 28.24
N PHE A 66 -14.92 8.14 27.47
CA PHE A 66 -14.17 7.58 26.32
C PHE A 66 -12.71 7.28 26.69
N ALA A 67 -12.33 7.50 27.96
CA ALA A 67 -11.03 7.14 28.48
C ALA A 67 -10.87 5.62 28.45
N ILE A 68 -9.82 5.14 27.79
CA ILE A 68 -9.47 3.73 27.83
C ILE A 68 -8.85 3.46 29.21
N THR A 69 -9.57 2.73 30.06
CA THR A 69 -9.05 2.26 31.33
C THR A 69 -8.07 1.10 31.11
N PRO A 70 -7.04 0.95 31.96
CA PRO A 70 -6.04 -0.11 31.82
C PRO A 70 -6.65 -1.52 31.82
N GLU A 71 -7.79 -1.73 32.47
CA GLU A 71 -8.53 -3.00 32.47
C GLU A 71 -9.05 -3.39 31.08
N MET A 72 -9.33 -2.41 30.21
CA MET A 72 -9.75 -2.67 28.82
C MET A 72 -8.58 -3.03 27.90
N LEU A 73 -7.35 -2.71 28.30
CA LEU A 73 -6.14 -3.09 27.58
C LEU A 73 -5.65 -4.49 27.95
N GLU A 74 -6.19 -5.09 29.02
CA GLU A 74 -5.85 -6.45 29.37
C GLU A 74 -6.25 -7.38 28.21
N PRO A 75 -5.27 -8.03 27.55
CA PRO A 75 -5.58 -9.00 26.52
C PRO A 75 -6.47 -10.05 27.17
N LYS A 76 -7.73 -10.15 26.73
CA LYS A 76 -8.63 -11.21 27.19
C LYS A 76 -7.88 -12.52 26.93
N ALA A 77 -7.38 -13.14 28.00
CA ALA A 77 -6.40 -14.24 27.97
C ALA A 77 -6.93 -15.54 27.32
N GLY A 78 -8.06 -15.49 26.63
CA GLY A 78 -8.71 -16.62 25.96
C GLY A 78 -8.57 -16.66 24.44
N SER A 79 -7.95 -15.67 23.79
CA SER A 79 -7.74 -15.69 22.32
C SER A 79 -6.26 -15.77 21.93
N ALA A 80 -5.41 -16.32 22.79
CA ALA A 80 -4.16 -16.89 22.32
C ALA A 80 -4.53 -18.09 21.44
N ALA A 81 -4.56 -17.88 20.12
CA ALA A 81 -4.73 -18.94 19.14
C ALA A 81 -3.77 -20.06 19.53
N ARG A 82 -4.33 -21.21 19.92
CA ARG A 82 -3.54 -22.35 20.36
C ARG A 82 -2.58 -22.67 19.22
N PRO A 83 -1.25 -22.62 19.43
CA PRO A 83 -0.33 -22.98 18.36
C PRO A 83 -0.70 -24.40 17.96
N MET A 84 -1.03 -24.58 16.68
CA MET A 84 -1.28 -25.89 16.08
C MET A 84 0.08 -26.37 15.53
N PRO A 85 0.94 -27.00 16.35
CA PRO A 85 2.31 -27.36 15.93
C PRO A 85 2.33 -28.28 14.71
N MET A 86 1.26 -29.04 14.50
CA MET A 86 1.11 -29.99 13.40
C MET A 86 1.06 -29.31 12.02
N LEU A 87 0.52 -28.09 11.92
CA LEU A 87 0.46 -27.36 10.64
C LEU A 87 1.84 -26.75 10.28
N GLY A 88 2.60 -26.33 11.29
CA GLY A 88 3.94 -25.77 11.12
C GLY A 88 4.98 -26.80 10.66
N THR A 89 4.95 -28.02 11.18
CA THR A 89 5.85 -29.10 10.73
C THR A 89 5.47 -29.63 9.34
N GLY A 90 4.18 -29.72 9.01
CA GLY A 90 3.71 -30.11 7.68
C GLY A 90 4.18 -29.15 6.58
N MET A 91 4.05 -27.83 6.80
CA MET A 91 4.52 -26.81 5.86
C MET A 91 6.06 -26.80 5.70
N ARG A 92 6.82 -27.11 6.76
CA ARG A 92 8.29 -27.21 6.69
C ARG A 92 8.76 -28.40 5.87
N LEU A 93 8.10 -29.55 5.99
CA LEU A 93 8.39 -30.74 5.17
C LEU A 93 8.02 -30.51 3.71
N ALA A 94 6.88 -29.87 3.44
CA ALA A 94 6.48 -29.50 2.08
C ALA A 94 7.48 -28.51 1.43
N GLY A 95 7.92 -27.48 2.16
CA GLY A 95 8.92 -26.53 1.67
C GLY A 95 10.28 -27.17 1.37
N ALA A 96 10.71 -28.13 2.19
CA ALA A 96 11.96 -28.85 1.98
C ALA A 96 11.92 -29.70 0.69
N ALA A 97 10.80 -30.38 0.42
CA ALA A 97 10.65 -31.17 -0.80
C ALA A 97 10.76 -30.31 -2.07
N VAL A 98 10.12 -29.14 -2.09
CA VAL A 98 10.20 -28.18 -3.22
C VAL A 98 11.64 -27.73 -3.45
N ALA A 99 12.35 -27.31 -2.39
CA ALA A 99 13.74 -26.87 -2.49
C ALA A 99 14.67 -27.97 -3.02
N VAL A 100 14.49 -29.22 -2.57
CA VAL A 100 15.27 -30.37 -3.06
C VAL A 100 14.98 -30.62 -4.54
N SER A 101 13.71 -30.63 -4.97
CA SER A 101 13.38 -30.82 -6.38
C SER A 101 13.98 -29.74 -7.29
N LEU A 102 13.97 -28.48 -6.84
CA LEU A 102 14.55 -27.35 -7.59
C LEU A 102 16.08 -27.48 -7.70
N ALA A 103 16.74 -27.91 -6.62
CA ALA A 103 18.19 -28.17 -6.62
C ALA A 103 18.57 -29.33 -7.56
N VAL A 104 17.77 -30.40 -7.60
CA VAL A 104 17.99 -31.54 -8.52
C VAL A 104 17.84 -31.10 -9.98
N ILE A 105 16.82 -30.30 -10.31
CA ILE A 105 16.63 -29.76 -11.67
C ILE A 105 17.82 -28.89 -12.07
N LEU A 106 18.26 -27.99 -11.18
CA LEU A 106 19.39 -27.09 -11.46
C LEU A 106 20.71 -27.85 -11.67
N VAL A 107 20.99 -28.86 -10.83
CA VAL A 107 22.18 -29.70 -10.99
C VAL A 107 22.09 -30.54 -12.25
N GLY A 108 20.92 -31.10 -12.57
CA GLY A 108 20.69 -31.84 -13.81
C GLY A 108 20.92 -30.98 -15.05
N ASP A 109 20.42 -29.75 -15.08
CA ASP A 109 20.63 -28.81 -16.18
C ASP A 109 22.11 -28.44 -16.35
N LEU A 110 22.81 -28.19 -15.24
CA LEU A 110 24.24 -27.83 -15.24
C LEU A 110 25.19 -29.02 -15.55
N THR A 111 24.75 -30.26 -15.36
CA THR A 111 25.59 -31.47 -15.55
C THR A 111 25.25 -32.29 -16.80
N LEU A 112 24.01 -32.20 -17.28
CA LEU A 112 23.53 -32.90 -18.47
C LEU A 112 23.34 -31.97 -19.68
N GLY A 113 23.28 -30.64 -19.45
CA GLY A 113 23.08 -29.61 -20.46
C GLY A 113 24.32 -29.20 -21.27
N ASP A 114 25.46 -29.88 -21.09
CA ASP A 114 26.58 -29.85 -22.05
C ASP A 114 26.53 -31.07 -22.96
N ASN A 115 25.41 -31.22 -23.68
CA ASN A 115 25.31 -32.10 -24.83
C ASN A 115 24.39 -31.46 -25.88
N GLY A 116 25.02 -30.70 -26.78
CA GLY A 116 24.76 -30.74 -28.21
C GLY A 116 23.32 -30.47 -28.65
N GLY A 117 23.09 -29.23 -29.11
CA GLY A 117 21.80 -28.76 -29.59
C GLY A 117 21.28 -29.44 -30.85
N ALA A 118 20.02 -29.14 -31.15
CA ALA A 118 19.49 -29.01 -32.50
C ALA A 118 18.06 -28.45 -32.38
N SER A 119 17.85 -27.20 -32.79
CA SER A 119 16.63 -26.94 -33.57
C SER A 119 16.81 -27.65 -34.91
N PRO A 120 15.77 -28.30 -35.42
CA PRO A 120 15.13 -27.71 -36.58
C PRO A 120 13.59 -27.79 -36.59
N GLU A 121 13.04 -26.70 -37.10
CA GLU A 121 11.92 -26.53 -38.01
C GLU A 121 11.04 -27.70 -38.50
N ALA A 122 9.80 -27.29 -38.82
CA ALA A 122 8.91 -27.75 -39.89
C ALA A 122 8.16 -29.08 -39.66
N GLY A 123 6.87 -29.21 -39.92
CA GLY A 123 5.90 -28.30 -40.51
C GLY A 123 4.62 -29.08 -40.87
N SER A 124 3.51 -28.37 -41.11
CA SER A 124 2.48 -28.80 -42.07
C SER A 124 1.58 -27.60 -42.40
N ARG A 125 1.91 -26.97 -43.53
CA ARG A 125 0.97 -26.29 -44.45
C ARG A 125 0.07 -27.39 -45.09
N PRO A 126 -1.09 -27.11 -45.75
CA PRO A 126 -1.30 -26.08 -46.79
C PRO A 126 -2.72 -25.48 -46.74
N ALA A 127 -3.29 -24.72 -47.68
CA ALA A 127 -2.99 -24.29 -49.04
C ALA A 127 -3.82 -23.03 -49.35
N GLU A 128 -3.45 -22.32 -50.44
CA GLU A 128 -4.36 -21.55 -51.32
C GLU A 128 -5.08 -20.32 -50.75
N GLU A 129 -5.44 -19.28 -51.49
CA GLU A 129 -5.31 -18.81 -52.87
C GLU A 129 -6.26 -17.60 -52.87
N SER A 130 -5.81 -16.41 -53.30
CA SER A 130 -6.67 -15.38 -53.90
C SER A 130 -5.94 -14.04 -54.05
N ARG A 131 -5.49 -13.79 -55.29
CA ARG A 131 -5.63 -12.54 -56.08
C ARG A 131 -5.17 -11.22 -55.42
N ALA A 132 -4.16 -10.55 -55.99
CA ALA A 132 -4.28 -9.61 -57.13
C ALA A 132 -5.34 -8.52 -56.85
N THR A 133 -5.05 -7.23 -56.87
CA THR A 133 -4.29 -6.44 -57.86
C THR A 133 -3.88 -5.12 -57.20
#